data_AF-A0AAX7T5R6-F1
#
_entry.id   AF-A0AAX7T5R6-F1
#
_cell.length_a   1.000
_cell.length_b   1.000
_cell.length_c   1.000
_cell.angle_alpha   90.00
_cell.angle_beta   90.00
_cell.angle_gamma   90.00
#
_symmetry.space_group_name_H-M   'P 1'
#
loop_
_entity.id
_entity.type
_entity.pdbx_description
1 polymer ?
#
loop_
_entity_poly.entity_id
_entity_poly.type
_entity_poly.pdbx_seq_one_letter_code
_entity_poly.pdbx_strand_id
1 'polypeptide(L)'
;SYSEDSSALLSRLQQLQCHFTWDLKLDVSPKKLITRTEIDIEFHQSPYKGAGCFYSLLAYFRYLQDQREEALKLLNQSEETIRESYGDESERRLIVTYGDMAWLKYHDGDFAQSQSYYDCNTDAKHPHNLALTSTIIVKI
;
A
#
# COMPACT_ATOMS: atom_id res chain seq x y z
N SER A 1 4.50 26.04 -10.16
CA SER A 1 4.09 26.24 -8.75
C SER A 1 3.23 25.06 -8.36
N TYR A 2 3.58 24.35 -7.28
CA TYR A 2 2.71 23.29 -6.76
C TYR A 2 1.41 23.94 -6.23
N SER A 3 0.26 23.31 -6.46
CA SER A 3 -1.02 23.77 -5.89
C SER A 3 -1.00 23.60 -4.37
N GLU A 4 -1.72 24.45 -3.64
CA GLU A 4 -1.86 24.35 -2.18
C GLU A 4 -2.37 22.96 -1.76
N ASP A 5 -3.29 22.37 -2.55
CA ASP A 5 -3.81 21.01 -2.35
C ASP A 5 -2.71 19.93 -2.42
N SER A 6 -1.76 20.06 -3.35
CA SER A 6 -0.64 19.10 -3.46
C SER A 6 0.30 19.19 -2.26
N SER A 7 0.48 20.38 -1.68
CA SER A 7 1.30 20.59 -0.48
C SER A 7 0.64 20.03 0.80
N ALA A 8 -0.68 20.18 0.91
CA ALA A 8 -1.46 19.62 2.01
C ALA A 8 -1.53 18.09 1.93
N LEU A 9 -1.67 17.53 0.72
CA LEU A 9 -1.60 16.09 0.50
C LEU A 9 -0.23 15.53 0.86
N LEU A 10 0.87 16.17 0.41
CA LEU A 10 2.23 15.73 0.76
C LEU A 10 2.44 15.63 2.27
N SER A 11 2.00 16.65 3.01
CA SER A 11 2.11 16.70 4.47
C SER A 11 1.37 15.55 5.17
N ARG A 12 0.26 15.09 4.58
CA ARG A 12 -0.51 13.93 5.06
C ARG A 12 0.16 12.60 4.68
N LEU A 13 0.66 12.48 3.45
CA LEU A 13 1.37 11.28 2.98
C LEU A 13 2.63 10.98 3.81
N GLN A 14 3.33 12.03 4.27
CA GLN A 14 4.50 11.91 5.15
C GLN A 14 4.18 11.29 6.52
N GLN A 15 2.91 11.25 6.94
CA GLN A 15 2.47 10.67 8.21
C GLN A 15 2.03 9.21 8.08
N LEU A 16 1.98 8.67 6.86
CA LEU A 16 1.60 7.29 6.62
C LEU A 16 2.65 6.32 7.17
N GLN A 17 2.22 5.10 7.48
CA GLN A 17 3.11 4.00 7.85
C GLN A 17 3.25 3.09 6.63
N CYS A 18 4.28 3.33 5.83
CA CYS A 18 4.53 2.66 4.55
C CYS A 18 6.02 2.72 4.19
N HIS A 19 6.47 2.02 3.15
CA HIS A 19 7.90 1.87 2.87
C HIS A 19 8.56 3.21 2.49
N PHE A 20 7.81 4.15 1.93
CA PHE A 20 8.26 5.50 1.60
C PHE A 20 8.56 6.38 2.83
N THR A 21 7.99 6.05 4.00
CA THR A 21 8.12 6.85 5.23
C THR A 21 8.91 6.15 6.33
N TRP A 22 9.28 4.89 6.13
CA TRP A 22 10.02 4.09 7.12
C TRP A 22 11.52 4.40 7.22
N ASP A 23 12.04 5.38 6.48
CA ASP A 23 13.47 5.75 6.42
C ASP A 23 14.37 4.51 6.38
N LEU A 24 14.09 3.61 5.44
CA LEU A 24 14.77 2.33 5.33
C LEU A 24 16.24 2.57 4.95
N LYS A 25 17.11 2.63 5.95
CA LYS A 25 18.56 2.61 5.77
C LYS A 25 18.96 1.23 5.28
N LEU A 26 19.14 1.11 3.98
CA LEU A 26 19.54 -0.14 3.35
C LEU A 26 21.04 -0.36 3.57
N ASP A 27 21.40 -1.00 4.67
CA ASP A 27 22.79 -1.46 4.93
C ASP A 27 23.22 -2.60 3.98
N VAL A 28 22.28 -3.07 3.16
CA VAL A 28 22.44 -4.15 2.19
C VAL A 28 22.10 -3.61 0.80
N SER A 29 22.83 -4.05 -0.23
CA SER A 29 22.59 -3.59 -1.60
C SER A 29 21.14 -3.85 -2.04
N PRO A 30 20.47 -2.90 -2.71
CA PRO A 30 19.09 -3.06 -3.19
C PRO A 30 18.89 -4.33 -4.01
N LYS A 31 19.88 -4.68 -4.85
CA LYS A 31 19.86 -5.93 -5.65
C LYS A 31 19.74 -7.18 -4.78
N LYS A 32 20.47 -7.25 -3.66
CA LYS A 32 20.44 -8.42 -2.76
C LYS A 32 19.10 -8.50 -2.01
N LEU A 33 18.53 -7.34 -1.65
CA LEU A 33 17.21 -7.29 -1.01
C LEU A 33 16.12 -7.76 -1.99
N ILE A 34 16.13 -7.27 -3.22
CA ILE A 34 15.20 -7.71 -4.28
C ILE A 34 15.28 -9.22 -4.46
N THR A 35 16.47 -9.77 -4.70
CA THR A 35 16.62 -11.22 -4.91
C THR A 35 16.12 -12.02 -3.71
N ARG A 36 16.36 -11.55 -2.48
CA ARG A 36 15.85 -12.22 -1.28
C ARG A 36 14.33 -12.17 -1.20
N THR A 37 13.72 -11.01 -1.46
CA THR A 37 12.27 -10.85 -1.46
C THR A 37 11.60 -11.68 -2.54
N GLU A 38 12.20 -11.80 -3.73
CA GLU A 38 11.73 -12.68 -4.80
C GLU A 38 11.78 -14.16 -4.38
N ILE A 39 12.89 -14.60 -3.77
CA ILE A 39 13.00 -15.95 -3.23
C ILE A 39 11.95 -16.19 -2.13
N ASP A 40 11.72 -15.22 -1.25
CA ASP A 40 10.69 -15.32 -0.21
C ASP A 40 9.30 -15.45 -0.84
N ILE A 41 8.98 -14.70 -1.90
CA ILE A 41 7.71 -14.84 -2.65
C ILE A 41 7.59 -16.23 -3.28
N GLU A 42 8.63 -16.70 -3.97
CA GLU A 42 8.65 -18.02 -4.62
C GLU A 42 8.51 -19.16 -3.62
N PHE A 43 9.15 -19.04 -2.45
CA PHE A 43 9.08 -20.06 -1.40
C PHE A 43 7.69 -20.09 -0.74
N HIS A 44 6.99 -18.96 -0.68
CA HIS A 44 5.66 -18.84 -0.09
C HIS A 44 4.52 -18.89 -1.14
N GLN A 45 4.70 -19.62 -2.25
CA GLN A 45 3.67 -19.84 -3.27
C GLN A 45 2.42 -20.62 -2.78
N SER A 46 2.48 -21.25 -1.60
CA SER A 46 1.29 -21.72 -0.86
C SER A 46 0.65 -20.53 -0.14
N PRO A 47 -0.69 -20.43 0.01
CA PRO A 47 -1.37 -19.29 0.65
C PRO A 47 -1.01 -19.17 2.13
N TYR A 48 0.21 -18.73 2.39
CA TYR A 48 0.70 -18.39 3.69
C TYR A 48 0.12 -17.03 4.04
N LYS A 49 -0.49 -16.97 5.22
CA LYS A 49 -0.98 -15.75 5.84
C LYS A 49 0.19 -14.77 6.03
N GLY A 50 0.51 -13.99 5.00
CA GLY A 50 1.57 -12.98 5.01
C GLY A 50 2.22 -12.71 3.64
N ALA A 51 1.96 -13.55 2.61
CA ALA A 51 2.60 -13.41 1.30
C ALA A 51 2.40 -12.02 0.64
N GLY A 52 1.22 -11.43 0.87
CA GLY A 52 0.89 -10.08 0.41
C GLY A 52 1.89 -9.00 0.80
N CYS A 53 2.48 -9.08 2.00
CA CYS A 53 3.43 -8.08 2.49
C CYS A 53 4.76 -8.11 1.73
N PHE A 54 5.15 -9.26 1.16
CA PHE A 54 6.37 -9.35 0.36
C PHE A 54 6.21 -8.65 -1.00
N TYR A 55 5.02 -8.71 -1.59
CA TYR A 55 4.72 -7.99 -2.83
C TYR A 55 4.79 -6.47 -2.65
N SER A 56 4.26 -5.92 -1.55
CA SER A 56 4.35 -4.47 -1.29
C SER A 56 5.78 -4.02 -1.01
N LEU A 57 6.58 -4.83 -0.30
CA LEU A 57 8.00 -4.55 -0.12
C LEU A 57 8.77 -4.60 -1.45
N LEU A 58 8.51 -5.60 -2.29
CA LEU A 58 9.14 -5.70 -3.61
C LEU A 58 8.76 -4.52 -4.50
N ALA A 59 7.50 -4.07 -4.43
CA ALA A 59 7.04 -2.89 -5.16
C ALA A 59 7.87 -1.64 -4.82
N TYR A 60 8.14 -1.41 -3.54
CA TYR A 60 9.01 -0.31 -3.12
C TYR A 60 10.42 -0.41 -3.73
N PHE A 61 11.01 -1.61 -3.73
CA PHE A 61 12.32 -1.78 -4.37
C PHE A 61 12.30 -1.59 -5.88
N ARG A 62 11.23 -2.01 -6.56
CA ARG A 62 11.03 -1.75 -8.00
C ARG A 62 10.87 -0.27 -8.28
N TYR A 63 10.16 0.45 -7.42
CA TYR A 63 10.06 1.90 -7.48
C TYR A 63 11.44 2.58 -7.35
N LEU A 64 12.29 2.13 -6.42
CA LEU A 64 13.67 2.64 -6.28
C LEU A 64 14.55 2.38 -7.51
N GLN A 65 14.17 1.43 -8.36
CA GLN A 65 14.82 1.15 -9.65
C GLN A 65 14.16 1.90 -10.84
N ASP A 66 13.27 2.85 -10.55
CA ASP A 66 12.44 3.58 -11.53
C ASP A 66 11.51 2.67 -12.37
N GLN A 67 11.21 1.47 -11.86
CA GLN A 67 10.29 0.51 -12.48
C GLN A 67 8.86 0.70 -11.95
N ARG A 68 8.27 1.88 -12.17
CA ARG A 68 7.00 2.28 -11.52
C ARG A 68 5.80 1.45 -11.93
N GLU A 69 5.68 1.11 -13.21
CA GLU A 69 4.60 0.24 -13.70
C GLU A 69 4.62 -1.13 -13.02
N GLU A 70 5.82 -1.68 -12.83
CA GLU A 70 6.00 -2.96 -12.16
C GLU A 70 5.69 -2.85 -10.66
N ALA A 71 6.13 -1.76 -10.02
CA ALA A 71 5.77 -1.48 -8.63
C ALA A 71 4.24 -1.43 -8.44
N LEU A 72 3.50 -0.79 -9.34
CA LEU A 72 2.04 -0.73 -9.26
C LEU A 72 1.39 -2.12 -9.42
N LYS A 73 1.87 -2.95 -10.37
CA LYS A 73 1.38 -4.32 -10.52
C LYS A 73 1.57 -5.14 -9.24
N LEU A 74 2.75 -5.03 -8.63
CA LEU A 74 3.06 -5.71 -7.38
C LEU A 74 2.20 -5.21 -6.21
N LEU A 75 1.87 -3.93 -6.14
CA LEU A 75 0.93 -3.41 -5.14
C LEU A 75 -0.49 -3.94 -5.33
N ASN A 76 -0.96 -4.04 -6.57
CA ASN A 76 -2.26 -4.66 -6.87
C ASN A 76 -2.27 -6.14 -6.46
N GLN A 77 -1.19 -6.87 -6.77
CA GLN A 77 -1.03 -8.28 -6.39
C GLN A 77 -0.95 -8.44 -4.86
N SER A 78 -0.30 -7.51 -4.16
CA SER A 78 -0.28 -7.43 -2.70
C SER A 78 -1.70 -7.31 -2.15
N GLU A 79 -2.49 -6.37 -2.68
CA GLU A 79 -3.88 -6.16 -2.26
C GLU A 79 -4.73 -7.42 -2.48
N GLU A 80 -4.72 -7.98 -3.69
CA GLU A 80 -5.46 -9.18 -4.06
C GLU A 80 -5.11 -10.35 -3.12
N THR A 81 -3.81 -10.63 -2.95
CA THR A 81 -3.33 -11.71 -2.08
C THR A 81 -3.79 -11.54 -0.63
N ILE A 82 -3.79 -10.30 -0.10
CA ILE A 82 -4.24 -10.01 1.27
C ILE A 82 -5.75 -10.19 1.38
N ARG A 83 -6.53 -9.72 0.40
CA ARG A 83 -7.99 -9.88 0.41
C ARG A 83 -8.38 -11.35 0.35
N GLU A 84 -7.76 -12.14 -0.52
CA GLU A 84 -8.00 -13.58 -0.62
C GLU A 84 -7.61 -14.33 0.66
N SER A 85 -6.50 -13.95 1.29
CA SER A 85 -5.97 -14.66 2.47
C SER A 85 -6.74 -14.38 3.77
N TYR A 86 -7.39 -13.22 3.86
CA TYR A 86 -7.95 -12.71 5.12
C TYR A 86 -9.42 -12.28 5.06
N GLY A 87 -10.03 -12.17 3.88
CA GLY A 87 -11.43 -11.78 3.73
C GLY A 87 -11.73 -10.46 4.45
N ASP A 88 -12.71 -10.48 5.35
CA ASP A 88 -13.15 -9.30 6.13
C ASP A 88 -12.04 -8.74 7.04
N GLU A 89 -11.04 -9.55 7.41
CA GLU A 89 -9.90 -9.11 8.24
C GLU A 89 -8.74 -8.52 7.41
N SER A 90 -8.95 -8.31 6.10
CA SER A 90 -7.92 -7.79 5.19
C SER A 90 -7.59 -6.32 5.41
N GLU A 91 -8.55 -5.49 5.84
CA GLU A 91 -8.40 -4.03 5.90
C GLU A 91 -7.17 -3.60 6.69
N ARG A 92 -7.01 -4.09 7.93
CA ARG A 92 -5.85 -3.76 8.79
C ARG A 92 -4.50 -4.17 8.19
N ARG A 93 -4.50 -5.13 7.25
CA ARG A 93 -3.29 -5.65 6.60
C ARG A 93 -2.94 -4.87 5.34
N LEU A 94 -3.90 -4.15 4.77
CA LEU A 94 -3.73 -3.31 3.58
C LEU A 94 -3.18 -1.91 3.89
N ILE A 95 -3.02 -1.54 5.17
CA ILE A 95 -2.50 -0.23 5.58
C ILE A 95 -1.21 0.10 4.82
N VAL A 96 -0.19 -0.77 4.88
CA VAL A 96 1.10 -0.51 4.22
C VAL A 96 0.92 -0.42 2.70
N THR A 97 0.18 -1.35 2.09
CA THR A 97 -0.08 -1.40 0.64
C THR A 97 -0.77 -0.12 0.15
N TYR A 98 -1.82 0.35 0.81
CA TYR A 98 -2.49 1.60 0.45
C TYR A 98 -1.62 2.84 0.66
N GLY A 99 -0.75 2.82 1.67
CA GLY A 99 0.22 3.88 1.85
C GLY A 99 1.22 3.96 0.69
N ASP A 100 1.74 2.82 0.24
CA ASP A 100 2.66 2.75 -0.90
C ASP A 100 1.96 3.16 -2.22
N MET A 101 0.70 2.73 -2.43
CA MET A 101 -0.10 3.13 -3.59
C MET A 101 -0.35 4.65 -3.62
N ALA A 102 -0.65 5.25 -2.46
CA ALA A 102 -0.86 6.69 -2.34
C ALA A 102 0.39 7.49 -2.73
N TRP A 103 1.56 7.04 -2.27
CA TRP A 103 2.85 7.63 -2.64
C TRP A 103 3.19 7.47 -4.13
N LEU A 104 2.95 6.29 -4.71
CA LEU A 104 3.22 6.05 -6.12
C LEU A 104 2.38 6.96 -7.01
N LYS A 105 1.08 7.11 -6.72
CA LYS A 105 0.19 8.03 -7.45
C LYS A 105 0.55 9.50 -7.26
N TYR A 106 1.01 9.88 -6.06
CA TYR A 106 1.51 11.23 -5.82
C TYR A 106 2.73 11.54 -6.71
N HIS A 107 3.68 10.61 -6.81
CA HIS A 107 4.87 10.76 -7.65
C HIS A 107 4.57 10.80 -9.16
N ASP A 108 3.49 10.15 -9.59
CA ASP A 108 2.99 10.22 -10.97
C ASP A 108 2.18 11.50 -11.26
N GLY A 109 1.93 12.34 -10.25
CA GLY A 109 1.13 13.56 -10.36
C GLY A 109 -0.38 13.33 -10.34
N ASP A 110 -0.83 12.09 -10.09
CA ASP A 110 -2.24 11.74 -9.95
C ASP A 110 -2.70 11.94 -8.49
N PHE A 111 -2.89 13.21 -8.14
CA PHE A 111 -3.29 13.60 -6.79
C PHE A 111 -4.67 13.08 -6.40
N ALA A 112 -5.57 12.84 -7.36
CA ALA A 112 -6.90 12.31 -7.10
C ALA A 112 -6.84 10.85 -6.65
N GLN A 113 -6.12 9.99 -7.37
CA GLN A 113 -5.92 8.61 -6.93
C GLN A 113 -5.07 8.53 -5.66
N SER A 114 -4.06 9.39 -5.52
CA SER A 114 -3.27 9.48 -4.30
C SER A 114 -4.13 9.77 -3.07
N GLN A 115 -5.06 10.73 -3.18
CA GLN A 115 -6.01 11.04 -2.12
C GLN A 115 -6.92 9.83 -1.81
N SER A 116 -7.45 9.16 -2.84
CA SER A 116 -8.30 7.98 -2.65
C SER A 116 -7.59 6.87 -1.87
N TYR A 117 -6.33 6.56 -2.18
CA TYR A 117 -5.57 5.56 -1.44
C TYR A 117 -5.19 6.00 -0.03
N TYR A 118 -4.95 7.30 0.18
CA TYR A 118 -4.78 7.85 1.52
C TYR A 118 -6.03 7.61 2.37
N ASP A 119 -7.22 7.86 1.82
CA ASP A 119 -8.48 7.68 2.54
C ASP A 119 -8.69 6.19 2.89
N CYS A 120 -8.44 5.27 1.93
CA CYS A 120 -8.45 3.82 2.21
C CYS A 120 -7.45 3.41 3.29
N ASN A 121 -6.25 4.00 3.33
CA ASN A 121 -5.27 3.76 4.40
C ASN A 121 -5.81 4.20 5.77
N THR A 122 -6.47 5.37 5.83
CA THR A 122 -7.04 5.88 7.07
C THR A 122 -8.22 5.05 7.57
N ASP A 123 -9.07 4.58 6.66
CA ASP A 123 -10.19 3.70 7.00
C ASP A 123 -9.68 2.35 7.54
N ALA A 124 -8.66 1.78 6.89
CA ALA A 124 -8.00 0.55 7.33
C ALA A 124 -7.37 0.63 8.74
N LYS A 125 -6.97 1.83 9.20
CA LYS A 125 -6.51 2.06 10.58
C LYS A 125 -7.66 2.10 11.59
N HIS A 126 -8.87 2.38 11.14
CA HIS A 126 -10.06 2.58 11.98
C HIS A 126 -11.29 1.81 11.45
N PRO A 127 -11.23 0.47 11.36
CA PRO A 127 -12.28 -0.34 10.70
C PRO A 127 -13.66 -0.28 11.37
N HIS A 128 -13.77 0.30 12.57
CA HIS A 128 -15.01 0.30 13.37
C HIS A 128 -16.03 1.41 13.05
N ASN A 129 -15.89 2.19 11.97
CA ASN A 129 -16.86 3.24 11.64
C ASN A 129 -17.82 2.95 10.48
N LEU A 130 -17.67 1.84 9.75
CA LEU A 130 -18.58 1.49 8.64
C LEU A 130 -19.75 0.58 9.04
N ALA A 131 -19.68 -0.06 10.21
CA ALA A 131 -20.77 -0.89 10.72
C ALA A 131 -21.98 -0.07 11.25
N LEU A 132 -21.82 1.24 11.51
CA LEU A 132 -22.90 2.08 12.06
C LEU A 132 -23.58 2.99 11.03
N THR A 133 -23.02 3.15 9.83
CA THR A 133 -23.66 3.94 8.76
C THR A 133 -24.50 3.10 7.79
N SER A 134 -24.40 1.77 7.83
CA SER A 134 -25.16 0.87 6.95
C SER A 134 -26.54 0.45 7.47
N THR A 135 -27.00 0.96 8.63
CA THR A 135 -28.31 0.60 9.21
C THR A 135 -29.46 1.57 8.87
N ILE A 136 -29.25 2.62 8.08
CA ILE A 136 -30.35 3.55 7.73
C ILE A 136 -30.56 3.67 6.21
N ILE A 137 -30.77 2.57 5.47
CA ILE A 137 -31.65 2.56 4.28
C ILE A 137 -32.21 1.12 4.04
N VAL A 138 -33.02 0.58 4.95
CA VAL A 138 -34.13 -0.33 4.57
C VAL A 138 -35.26 -0.18 5.60
N LYS A 139 -36.05 0.88 5.44
CA LYS A 139 -37.45 0.95 5.91
C LYS A 139 -38.13 2.15 5.26
N ILE A 140 -38.52 1.96 4.00
CA ILE A 140 -39.74 2.53 3.42
C ILE A 140 -40.39 1.39 2.65
#